data_AF-A0A6G1R286-F1
#
_entry.id   AF-A0A6G1R286-F1
#
_cell.length_a   1.000
_cell.length_b   1.000
_cell.length_c   1.000
_cell.angle_alpha   90.00
_cell.angle_beta   90.00
_cell.angle_gamma   90.00
#
_symmetry.space_group_name_H-M   'P 1'
#
loop_
_entity.id
_entity.type
_entity.pdbx_description
1 polymer ?
#
loop_
_entity_poly.entity_id
_entity_poly.type
_entity_poly.pdbx_seq_one_letter_code
_entity_poly.pdbx_strand_id
1 'polypeptide(L)'
;MKTLHDTPIKVHDIFKSLPDQQRHIRVVLTNGVAGVGKTFSVQKFSLDWAEDLENQDVSVLVVLSFRELNLIKDEQYSLLTLLHVFHPTLQKVTAEQLAVCKLLFIFDGLDESRLSLDFNNSEVVSDVTQKSSVDVLLTNLIKGNLLPSALVWITSRPAAANQIPSTCVDRVTEVRGFTDAQKESTSGGGSVMKSCPAESSPTSRHPGASTSCVTSQSSAGSLLQFWSTC
;
A
#
# COMPACT_ATOMS: atom_id res chain seq x y z
N MET A 1 -4.80 31.74 4.34
CA MET A 1 -4.42 30.65 3.40
C MET A 1 -3.15 30.02 3.93
N LYS A 2 -3.21 28.82 4.51
CA LYS A 2 -1.99 28.06 4.87
C LYS A 2 -1.56 27.31 3.61
N THR A 3 -0.43 27.69 3.04
CA THR A 3 0.23 26.92 1.98
C THR A 3 0.60 25.55 2.55
N LEU A 4 -0.07 24.50 2.11
CA LEU A 4 0.36 23.12 2.37
C LEU A 4 1.70 22.95 1.64
N HIS A 5 2.78 22.79 2.40
CA HIS A 5 4.09 22.51 1.82
C HIS A 5 4.09 21.05 1.35
N ASP A 6 3.88 20.85 0.04
CA ASP A 6 4.13 19.58 -0.64
C ASP A 6 5.63 19.27 -0.57
N THR A 7 6.04 18.34 0.30
CA THR A 7 7.45 17.94 0.44
C THR A 7 7.74 16.72 -0.44
N PRO A 8 8.73 16.78 -1.36
CA PRO A 8 9.20 15.61 -2.09
C PRO A 8 9.67 14.52 -1.12
N ILE A 9 9.30 13.27 -1.41
CA ILE A 9 9.63 12.11 -0.61
C ILE A 9 9.98 10.95 -1.53
N LYS A 10 11.00 10.16 -1.16
CA LYS A 10 11.34 8.93 -1.89
C LYS A 10 10.39 7.81 -1.45
N VAL A 11 10.12 6.84 -2.34
CA VAL A 11 9.21 5.73 -2.02
C VAL A 11 9.67 4.94 -0.78
N HIS A 12 10.97 4.70 -0.62
CA HIS A 12 11.52 3.99 0.54
C HIS A 12 11.39 4.75 1.86
N ASP A 13 11.09 6.06 1.82
CA ASP A 13 10.94 6.91 2.99
C ASP A 13 9.49 7.16 3.39
N ILE A 14 8.49 6.59 2.69
CA ILE A 14 7.07 6.90 2.92
C ILE A 14 6.57 6.58 4.33
N PHE A 15 7.22 5.65 5.03
CA PHE A 15 6.94 5.34 6.44
C PHE A 15 7.86 6.04 7.43
N LYS A 16 8.91 6.71 6.96
CA LYS A 16 9.84 7.44 7.83
C LYS A 16 9.23 8.80 8.21
N SER A 17 9.36 9.14 9.48
CA SER A 17 9.03 10.47 10.00
C SER A 17 9.86 11.53 9.27
N LEU A 18 9.23 12.63 8.85
CA LEU A 18 9.97 13.78 8.35
C LEU A 18 10.65 14.49 9.53
N PRO A 19 11.77 15.22 9.31
CA PRO A 19 12.52 15.87 10.39
C PRO A 19 11.65 16.70 11.37
N ASP A 20 10.59 17.32 10.86
CA ASP A 20 9.68 18.18 11.62
C ASP A 20 8.39 17.49 12.09
N GLN A 21 8.24 16.17 11.85
CA GLN A 21 7.02 15.42 12.16
C GLN A 21 7.35 14.14 12.95
N GLN A 22 7.28 14.20 14.28
CA GLN A 22 7.50 13.04 15.17
C GLN A 22 6.31 12.07 15.27
N ARG A 23 5.33 12.13 14.34
CA ARG A 23 4.19 11.22 14.37
C ARG A 23 4.58 9.87 13.77
N HIS A 24 4.19 8.79 14.45
CA HIS A 24 4.28 7.43 13.92
C HIS A 24 3.40 7.30 12.67
N ILE A 25 3.97 6.79 11.57
CA ILE A 25 3.26 6.61 10.30
C ILE A 25 3.04 5.13 10.10
N ARG A 26 1.80 4.69 10.27
CA ARG A 26 1.39 3.30 10.07
C ARG A 26 0.72 3.11 8.74
N VAL A 27 -0.18 4.01 8.36
CA VAL A 27 -0.99 3.90 7.14
C VAL A 27 -0.65 5.01 6.16
N VAL A 28 -0.16 4.61 4.98
CA VAL A 28 0.14 5.51 3.85
C VAL A 28 -0.86 5.28 2.72
N LEU A 29 -1.50 6.33 2.24
CA LEU A 29 -2.35 6.30 1.04
C LEU A 29 -1.68 7.08 -0.09
N THR A 30 -1.26 6.36 -1.13
CA THR A 30 -0.64 6.94 -2.33
C THR A 30 -1.65 7.12 -3.45
N ASN A 31 -1.84 8.37 -3.84
CA ASN A 31 -2.71 8.78 -4.93
C ASN A 31 -1.93 8.99 -6.23
N GLY A 32 -2.64 8.91 -7.35
CA GLY A 32 -2.10 9.25 -8.66
C GLY A 32 -3.05 8.88 -9.78
N VAL A 33 -2.96 9.56 -10.92
CA VAL A 33 -3.81 9.29 -12.08
C VAL A 33 -3.55 7.89 -12.67
N ALA A 34 -4.42 7.43 -13.56
CA ALA A 34 -4.21 6.15 -14.26
C ALA A 34 -2.89 6.20 -15.06
N GLY A 35 -2.16 5.08 -15.09
CA GLY A 35 -0.91 4.97 -15.86
C GLY A 35 0.30 5.71 -15.27
N VAL A 36 0.16 6.45 -14.17
CA VAL A 36 1.26 7.27 -13.62
C VAL A 36 2.39 6.46 -12.94
N GLY A 37 2.27 5.14 -12.85
CA GLY A 37 3.31 4.28 -12.27
C GLY A 37 3.16 3.94 -10.78
N LYS A 38 1.94 3.97 -10.22
CA LYS A 38 1.69 3.53 -8.83
C LYS A 38 2.08 2.07 -8.61
N THR A 39 1.52 1.15 -9.40
CA THR A 39 1.87 -0.29 -9.36
C THR A 39 3.34 -0.53 -9.66
N PHE A 40 3.93 0.22 -10.60
CA PHE A 40 5.37 0.14 -10.85
C PHE A 40 6.20 0.53 -9.62
N SER A 41 5.78 1.55 -8.87
CA SER A 41 6.44 1.96 -7.62
C SER A 41 6.32 0.89 -6.54
N VAL A 42 5.17 0.21 -6.44
CA VAL A 42 5.00 -0.95 -5.56
C VAL A 42 5.95 -2.08 -5.96
N GLN A 43 6.00 -2.44 -7.24
CA GLN A 43 6.89 -3.49 -7.76
C GLN A 43 8.36 -3.17 -7.49
N LYS A 44 8.80 -1.93 -7.75
CA LYS A 44 10.18 -1.50 -7.50
C LYS A 44 10.52 -1.55 -6.01
N PHE A 45 9.63 -1.06 -5.14
CA PHE A 45 9.82 -1.14 -3.69
C PHE A 45 9.93 -2.60 -3.22
N SER A 46 9.05 -3.48 -3.69
CA SER A 46 9.08 -4.91 -3.33
C SER A 46 10.34 -5.61 -3.85
N LEU A 47 10.81 -5.24 -5.04
CA LEU A 47 12.06 -5.76 -5.60
C LEU A 47 13.26 -5.31 -4.78
N ASP A 48 13.35 -4.02 -4.47
CA ASP A 48 14.46 -3.48 -3.66
C ASP A 48 14.49 -4.08 -2.25
N TRP A 49 13.32 -4.33 -1.67
CA TRP A 49 13.21 -5.05 -0.40
C TRP A 49 13.68 -6.51 -0.53
N ALA A 50 13.29 -7.21 -1.60
CA ALA A 50 13.67 -8.62 -1.82
C ALA A 50 15.15 -8.81 -2.18
N GLU A 51 15.81 -7.78 -2.73
CA GLU A 51 17.24 -7.75 -3.08
C GLU A 51 18.12 -7.17 -1.95
N ASP A 52 17.57 -7.02 -0.73
CA ASP A 52 18.25 -6.45 0.43
C ASP A 52 18.79 -5.01 0.25
N LEU A 53 18.23 -4.24 -0.70
CA LEU A 53 18.70 -2.90 -1.05
C LEU A 53 18.13 -1.81 -0.15
N GLU A 54 16.85 -1.90 0.19
CA GLU A 54 16.14 -0.89 0.98
C GLU A 54 15.12 -1.54 1.94
N ASN A 55 14.68 -0.79 2.96
CA ASN A 55 13.58 -1.17 3.87
C ASN A 55 13.75 -2.52 4.60
N GLN A 56 15.00 -2.93 4.89
CA GLN A 56 15.32 -4.15 5.64
C GLN A 56 14.90 -4.13 7.12
N ASP A 57 14.35 -3.00 7.59
CA ASP A 57 13.65 -2.93 8.86
C ASP A 57 12.26 -3.60 8.82
N VAL A 58 11.76 -3.97 7.64
CA VAL A 58 10.54 -4.77 7.43
C VAL A 58 10.92 -6.24 7.28
N SER A 59 10.41 -7.09 8.16
CA SER A 59 10.70 -8.53 8.13
C SER A 59 9.90 -9.27 7.05
N VAL A 60 8.69 -8.79 6.76
CA VAL A 60 7.77 -9.44 5.84
C VAL A 60 6.98 -8.41 5.05
N LEU A 61 7.06 -8.51 3.73
CA LEU A 61 6.30 -7.70 2.80
C LEU A 61 5.24 -8.55 2.10
N VAL A 62 4.00 -8.11 2.19
CA VAL A 62 2.85 -8.77 1.57
C VAL A 62 2.18 -7.79 0.60
N VAL A 63 2.17 -8.12 -0.69
CA VAL A 63 1.39 -7.37 -1.69
C VAL A 63 0.08 -8.11 -1.94
N LEU A 64 -1.06 -7.41 -1.82
CA LEU A 64 -2.37 -7.91 -2.21
C LEU A 64 -3.00 -6.92 -3.20
N SER A 65 -3.29 -7.39 -4.41
CA SER A 65 -4.03 -6.58 -5.39
C SER A 65 -5.53 -6.65 -5.09
N PHE A 66 -6.21 -5.50 -5.11
CA PHE A 66 -7.68 -5.50 -5.03
C PHE A 66 -8.34 -6.27 -6.17
N ARG A 67 -7.70 -6.34 -7.36
CA ARG A 67 -8.20 -7.18 -8.46
C ARG A 67 -8.24 -8.65 -8.08
N GLU A 68 -7.22 -9.14 -7.40
CA GLU A 68 -7.14 -10.54 -7.01
C GLU A 68 -8.00 -10.83 -5.79
N LEU A 69 -8.06 -9.91 -4.82
CA LEU A 69 -8.97 -10.00 -3.67
C LEU A 69 -10.44 -10.06 -4.11
N ASN A 70 -10.82 -9.39 -5.19
CA ASN A 70 -12.16 -9.47 -5.75
C ASN A 70 -12.56 -10.89 -6.21
N LEU A 71 -11.60 -11.78 -6.48
CA LEU A 71 -11.86 -13.16 -6.91
C LEU A 71 -12.36 -14.04 -5.77
N ILE A 72 -12.08 -13.65 -4.53
CA ILE A 72 -12.39 -14.41 -3.31
C ILE A 72 -13.28 -13.63 -2.33
N LYS A 73 -13.89 -12.53 -2.80
CA LYS A 73 -14.62 -11.58 -1.96
C LYS A 73 -15.83 -12.18 -1.21
N ASP A 74 -16.40 -13.27 -1.74
CA ASP A 74 -17.59 -13.93 -1.21
C ASP A 74 -17.24 -15.10 -0.27
N GLU A 75 -15.94 -15.35 -0.05
CA GLU A 75 -15.40 -16.40 0.80
C GLU A 75 -14.94 -15.85 2.17
N GLN A 76 -14.76 -16.74 3.14
CA GLN A 76 -14.26 -16.39 4.46
C GLN A 76 -12.88 -16.99 4.75
N TYR A 77 -12.00 -16.15 5.28
CA TYR A 77 -10.63 -16.50 5.62
C TYR A 77 -10.28 -15.96 7.00
N SER A 78 -9.33 -16.59 7.67
CA SER A 78 -8.52 -15.87 8.64
C SER A 78 -7.38 -15.17 7.92
N LEU A 79 -6.76 -14.15 8.54
CA LEU A 79 -5.63 -13.48 7.93
C LEU A 79 -4.50 -14.46 7.59
N LEU A 80 -4.21 -15.40 8.48
CA LEU A 80 -3.20 -16.44 8.23
C LEU A 80 -3.53 -17.26 6.97
N THR A 81 -4.77 -17.74 6.85
CA THR A 81 -5.17 -18.51 5.67
C THR A 81 -5.24 -17.68 4.39
N LEU A 82 -5.62 -16.40 4.48
CA LEU A 82 -5.61 -15.47 3.36
C LEU A 82 -4.18 -15.30 2.83
N LEU A 83 -3.21 -15.10 3.74
CA LEU A 83 -1.80 -14.99 3.39
C LEU A 83 -1.28 -16.25 2.69
N HIS A 84 -1.66 -17.44 3.15
CA HIS A 84 -1.26 -18.69 2.49
C HIS A 84 -1.83 -18.86 1.07
N VAL A 85 -3.00 -18.29 0.80
CA VAL A 85 -3.63 -18.32 -0.53
C VAL A 85 -2.85 -17.45 -1.54
N PHE A 86 -2.53 -16.22 -1.17
CA PHE A 86 -1.83 -15.29 -2.07
C PHE A 86 -0.31 -15.48 -2.09
N HIS A 87 0.25 -15.96 -0.99
CA HIS A 87 1.70 -16.14 -0.81
C HIS A 87 1.98 -17.53 -0.21
N PRO A 88 1.95 -18.61 -1.02
CA PRO A 88 2.18 -19.97 -0.55
C PRO A 88 3.52 -20.18 0.17
N THR A 89 4.49 -19.29 -0.04
CA THR A 89 5.76 -19.24 0.69
C THR A 89 5.58 -18.98 2.18
N LEU A 90 4.52 -18.29 2.56
CA LEU A 90 4.18 -17.99 3.95
C LEU A 90 3.54 -19.17 4.67
N GLN A 91 3.32 -20.32 4.02
CA GLN A 91 2.75 -21.51 4.67
C GLN A 91 3.52 -22.00 5.90
N LYS A 92 4.82 -21.67 5.99
CA LYS A 92 5.66 -22.01 7.15
C LYS A 92 5.56 -20.99 8.27
N VAL A 93 4.98 -19.82 8.01
CA VAL A 93 4.83 -18.74 8.98
C VAL A 93 3.65 -19.05 9.88
N THR A 94 3.87 -19.08 11.19
CA THR A 94 2.80 -19.31 12.17
C THR A 94 2.10 -18.01 12.57
N ALA A 95 0.96 -18.14 13.24
CA ALA A 95 0.24 -16.99 13.80
C ALA A 95 1.12 -16.20 14.79
N GLU A 96 1.91 -16.90 15.61
CA GLU A 96 2.82 -16.32 16.59
C GLU A 96 3.95 -15.54 15.91
N GLN A 97 4.49 -16.06 14.80
CA GLN A 97 5.51 -15.36 14.01
C GLN A 97 4.96 -14.09 13.38
N LEU A 98 3.76 -14.13 12.81
CA LEU A 98 3.10 -12.92 12.28
C LEU A 98 2.92 -11.84 13.36
N ALA A 99 2.62 -12.23 14.60
CA ALA A 99 2.39 -11.27 15.68
C ALA A 99 3.65 -10.51 16.13
N VAL A 100 4.85 -11.08 15.91
CA VAL A 100 6.13 -10.48 16.34
C VAL A 100 6.94 -9.86 15.20
N CYS A 101 6.71 -10.27 13.95
CA CYS A 101 7.40 -9.71 12.80
C CYS A 101 6.92 -8.28 12.49
N LYS A 102 7.84 -7.46 11.97
CA LYS A 102 7.46 -6.17 11.39
C LYS A 102 6.93 -6.39 9.97
N LEU A 103 5.61 -6.41 9.86
CA LEU A 103 4.87 -6.64 8.62
C LEU A 103 4.59 -5.34 7.88
N LEU A 104 4.69 -5.38 6.55
CA LEU A 104 4.16 -4.37 5.64
C LEU A 104 3.14 -5.02 4.69
N PHE A 105 1.91 -4.54 4.76
CA PHE A 105 0.87 -4.86 3.79
C PHE A 105 0.78 -3.77 2.72
N ILE A 106 0.90 -4.13 1.46
CA ILE A 106 0.67 -3.25 0.33
C ILE A 106 -0.64 -3.65 -0.36
N PHE A 107 -1.66 -2.81 -0.26
CA PHE A 107 -2.93 -2.95 -0.95
C PHE A 107 -2.91 -2.15 -2.25
N ASP A 108 -2.63 -2.82 -3.37
CA ASP A 108 -2.47 -2.16 -4.67
C ASP A 108 -3.81 -2.09 -5.43
N GLY A 109 -4.15 -0.88 -5.91
CA GLY A 109 -5.28 -0.66 -6.81
C GLY A 109 -6.64 -0.57 -6.12
N LEU A 110 -6.76 0.19 -5.02
CA LEU A 110 -8.04 0.39 -4.30
C LEU A 110 -9.19 0.85 -5.22
N ASP A 111 -8.88 1.59 -6.28
CA ASP A 111 -9.86 2.03 -7.28
C ASP A 111 -10.47 0.88 -8.11
N GLU A 112 -9.98 -0.34 -7.94
CA GLU A 112 -10.46 -1.56 -8.57
C GLU A 112 -11.19 -2.47 -7.58
N SER A 113 -11.28 -2.07 -6.31
CA SER A 113 -12.00 -2.79 -5.27
C SER A 113 -13.48 -2.95 -5.59
N ARG A 114 -14.00 -4.16 -5.37
CA ARG A 114 -15.43 -4.46 -5.30
C ARG A 114 -15.87 -4.84 -3.88
N LEU A 115 -14.96 -4.70 -2.92
CA LEU A 115 -15.20 -4.94 -1.50
C LEU A 115 -15.93 -3.74 -0.88
N SER A 116 -16.87 -4.01 0.01
CA SER A 116 -17.57 -2.97 0.78
C SER A 116 -16.84 -2.73 2.10
N LEU A 117 -15.83 -1.85 2.09
CA LEU A 117 -15.03 -1.54 3.28
C LEU A 117 -15.81 -0.64 4.26
N ASP A 118 -16.57 -1.23 5.19
CA ASP A 118 -17.33 -0.48 6.21
C ASP A 118 -16.49 -0.22 7.47
N PHE A 119 -15.87 0.95 7.54
CA PHE A 119 -15.05 1.35 8.69
C PHE A 119 -15.84 1.70 9.96
N ASN A 120 -17.16 1.90 9.86
CA ASN A 120 -18.00 2.34 10.98
C ASN A 120 -18.68 1.16 11.69
N ASN A 121 -19.14 0.16 10.94
CA ASN A 121 -19.92 -0.96 11.48
C ASN A 121 -19.27 -2.34 11.29
N SER A 122 -18.02 -2.42 10.81
CA SER A 122 -17.31 -3.70 10.70
C SER A 122 -17.21 -4.41 12.05
N GLU A 123 -17.39 -5.73 12.04
CA GLU A 123 -16.95 -6.62 13.12
C GLU A 123 -15.49 -6.31 13.51
N VAL A 124 -15.19 -6.32 14.80
CA VAL A 124 -13.81 -6.13 15.30
C VAL A 124 -13.12 -7.48 15.33
N VAL A 125 -12.07 -7.62 14.52
CA VAL A 125 -11.23 -8.82 14.43
C VAL A 125 -9.82 -8.44 14.84
N SER A 126 -9.27 -9.13 15.84
CA SER A 126 -7.91 -8.90 16.35
C SER A 126 -7.02 -10.15 16.32
N ASP A 127 -7.61 -11.33 16.14
CA ASP A 127 -6.90 -12.61 16.05
C ASP A 127 -6.64 -12.98 14.58
N VAL A 128 -5.37 -13.25 14.23
CA VAL A 128 -4.95 -13.63 12.87
C VAL A 128 -5.50 -14.98 12.41
N THR A 129 -6.04 -15.79 13.33
CA THR A 129 -6.64 -17.11 13.10
C THR A 129 -8.18 -17.07 13.03
N GLN A 130 -8.81 -15.99 13.50
CA GLN A 130 -10.27 -15.81 13.39
C GLN A 130 -10.68 -15.62 11.93
N LYS A 131 -11.66 -16.40 11.47
CA LYS A 131 -12.21 -16.27 10.12
C LYS A 131 -13.25 -15.17 10.05
N SER A 132 -13.17 -14.34 9.01
CA SER A 132 -14.15 -13.32 8.63
C SER A 132 -14.14 -13.12 7.11
N SER A 133 -15.00 -12.24 6.60
CA SER A 133 -14.95 -11.83 5.19
C SER A 133 -13.69 -11.00 4.89
N VAL A 134 -13.31 -10.98 3.62
CA VAL A 134 -12.10 -10.26 3.16
C VAL A 134 -12.19 -8.76 3.48
N ASP A 135 -13.35 -8.12 3.29
CA ASP A 135 -13.56 -6.71 3.61
C ASP A 135 -13.41 -6.40 5.11
N VAL A 136 -13.87 -7.29 5.99
CA VAL A 136 -13.70 -7.16 7.45
C VAL A 136 -12.22 -7.29 7.82
N LEU A 137 -11.49 -8.26 7.26
CA LEU A 137 -10.05 -8.41 7.51
C LEU A 137 -9.26 -7.18 7.09
N LEU A 138 -9.51 -6.66 5.88
CA LEU A 138 -8.83 -5.46 5.36
C LEU A 138 -9.15 -4.24 6.20
N THR A 139 -10.42 -4.05 6.57
CA THR A 139 -10.86 -2.93 7.42
C THR A 139 -10.17 -2.97 8.78
N ASN A 140 -10.08 -4.14 9.41
CA ASN A 140 -9.41 -4.30 10.70
C ASN A 140 -7.89 -4.14 10.62
N LEU A 141 -7.24 -4.56 9.53
CA LEU A 141 -5.84 -4.24 9.26
C LEU A 141 -5.62 -2.73 9.10
N ILE A 142 -6.46 -2.03 8.34
CA ILE A 142 -6.31 -0.59 8.13
C ILE A 142 -6.56 0.19 9.43
N LYS A 143 -7.58 -0.19 10.21
CA LYS A 143 -7.88 0.42 11.53
C LYS A 143 -6.84 0.09 12.61
N GLY A 144 -6.05 -0.98 12.41
CA GLY A 144 -5.08 -1.45 13.39
C GLY A 144 -5.67 -2.29 14.53
N ASN A 145 -6.90 -2.79 14.37
CA ASN A 145 -7.47 -3.79 15.27
C ASN A 145 -6.76 -5.14 15.09
N LEU A 146 -6.48 -5.49 13.83
CA LEU A 146 -5.71 -6.67 13.46
C LEU A 146 -4.28 -6.25 13.14
N LEU A 147 -3.31 -6.85 13.82
CA LEU A 147 -1.88 -6.52 13.70
C LEU A 147 -1.62 -5.00 13.86
N PRO A 148 -1.78 -4.45 15.08
CA PRO A 148 -1.68 -3.01 15.33
C PRO A 148 -0.33 -2.42 14.92
N SER A 149 0.76 -3.19 14.98
CA SER A 149 2.11 -2.76 14.60
C SER A 149 2.41 -2.86 13.10
N ALA A 150 1.55 -3.49 12.30
CA ALA A 150 1.80 -3.65 10.87
C ALA A 150 1.68 -2.32 10.12
N LEU A 151 2.62 -2.09 9.19
CA LEU A 151 2.56 -0.98 8.25
C LEU A 151 1.57 -1.33 7.13
N VAL A 152 0.88 -0.31 6.63
CA VAL A 152 -0.09 -0.46 5.53
C VAL A 152 0.17 0.61 4.48
N TRP A 153 0.41 0.18 3.25
CA TRP A 153 0.52 1.06 2.08
C TRP A 153 -0.63 0.78 1.12
N ILE A 154 -1.43 1.78 0.80
CA ILE A 154 -2.56 1.67 -0.12
C ILE A 154 -2.27 2.52 -1.35
N THR A 155 -2.45 1.97 -2.55
CA THR A 155 -2.41 2.77 -3.79
C THR A 155 -3.82 2.97 -4.33
N SER A 156 -4.11 4.17 -4.85
CA SER A 156 -5.44 4.47 -5.38
C SER A 156 -5.43 5.57 -6.44
N ARG A 157 -6.45 5.58 -7.30
CA ARG A 157 -6.84 6.81 -8.00
C ARG A 157 -7.54 7.76 -7.02
N PRO A 158 -7.41 9.09 -7.18
CA PRO A 158 -8.05 10.05 -6.29
C PRO A 158 -9.56 9.84 -6.09
N ALA A 159 -10.27 9.38 -7.13
CA ALA A 159 -11.72 9.15 -7.09
C ALA A 159 -12.17 8.01 -6.15
N ALA A 160 -11.27 7.10 -5.78
CA ALA A 160 -11.55 5.99 -4.88
C ALA A 160 -10.84 6.12 -3.52
N ALA A 161 -9.94 7.09 -3.37
CA ALA A 161 -9.19 7.34 -2.14
C ALA A 161 -10.10 7.60 -0.93
N ASN A 162 -11.27 8.21 -1.16
CA ASN A 162 -12.28 8.49 -0.14
C ASN A 162 -13.00 7.26 0.43
N GLN A 163 -12.76 6.07 -0.13
CA GLN A 163 -13.22 4.82 0.50
C GLN A 163 -12.50 4.56 1.83
N ILE A 164 -11.29 5.11 2.01
CA ILE A 164 -10.56 5.04 3.28
C ILE A 164 -10.82 6.35 4.05
N PRO A 165 -11.38 6.29 5.26
CA PRO A 165 -11.55 7.48 6.09
C PRO A 165 -10.22 8.16 6.36
N SER A 166 -10.16 9.49 6.32
CA SER A 166 -8.93 10.24 6.63
C SER A 166 -8.42 9.98 8.05
N THR A 167 -9.31 9.60 8.98
CA THR A 167 -8.95 9.21 10.35
C THR A 167 -8.13 7.92 10.43
N CYS A 168 -8.18 7.08 9.39
CA CYS A 168 -7.40 5.83 9.30
C CYS A 168 -6.08 6.00 8.55
N VAL A 169 -5.79 7.20 8.01
CA VAL A 169 -4.58 7.47 7.21
C VAL A 169 -3.66 8.39 8.00
N ASP A 170 -2.39 8.01 8.14
CA ASP A 170 -1.40 8.88 8.80
C ASP A 170 -0.71 9.82 7.80
N ARG A 171 -0.54 9.36 6.56
CA ARG A 171 0.13 10.11 5.49
C ARG A 171 -0.53 9.86 4.14
N VAL A 172 -0.75 10.94 3.40
CA VAL A 172 -1.13 10.86 1.99
C VAL A 172 0.12 11.16 1.15
N THR A 173 0.37 10.38 0.11
CA THR A 173 1.37 10.71 -0.90
C THR A 173 0.78 10.78 -2.30
N GLU A 174 1.47 11.42 -3.23
CA GLU A 174 1.05 11.53 -4.62
C GLU A 174 2.20 11.17 -5.56
N VAL A 175 1.92 10.27 -6.50
CA VAL A 175 2.77 10.02 -7.67
C VAL A 175 2.34 10.99 -8.76
N ARG A 176 3.19 11.98 -9.03
CA ARG A 176 3.11 12.82 -10.23
C ARG A 176 4.11 12.23 -11.21
N GLY A 177 3.72 12.02 -12.47
CA GLY A 177 4.55 11.30 -13.46
C GLY A 177 5.95 11.90 -13.61
N PHE A 178 6.85 11.18 -14.26
CA PHE A 178 8.22 11.63 -14.48
C PHE A 178 8.22 13.00 -15.18
N THR A 179 8.78 14.03 -14.54
CA THR A 179 9.15 15.25 -15.25
C THR A 179 10.24 14.91 -16.28
N ASP A 180 10.30 15.59 -17.44
CA ASP A 180 11.25 15.22 -18.50
C ASP A 180 12.73 15.19 -18.05
N ALA A 181 13.09 15.92 -16.99
CA ALA A 181 14.40 15.86 -16.34
C ALA A 181 14.72 14.50 -15.64
N GLN A 182 13.72 13.66 -15.36
CA GLN A 182 13.87 12.33 -14.74
C GLN A 182 13.98 11.18 -15.75
N LYS A 183 13.77 11.45 -17.06
CA LYS A 183 13.93 10.42 -18.11
C LYS A 183 15.39 10.11 -18.44
N GLU A 184 16.30 11.07 -18.23
CA GLU A 184 17.70 10.96 -18.70
C GLU A 184 18.62 10.17 -17.77
N SER A 185 18.16 9.81 -16.56
CA SER A 185 18.88 9.00 -15.58
C SER A 185 18.25 7.63 -15.33
N THR A 186 17.55 7.06 -16.32
CA THR A 186 16.85 5.75 -16.21
C THR A 186 17.82 4.55 -16.26
N SER A 187 18.98 4.69 -15.65
CA SER A 187 19.88 3.60 -15.26
C SER A 187 19.90 3.37 -13.74
N GLY A 188 19.16 4.18 -12.94
CA GLY A 188 19.04 4.01 -11.48
C GLY A 188 17.72 4.53 -10.87
N GLY A 189 16.62 4.51 -11.62
CA GLY A 189 15.38 5.25 -11.33
C GLY A 189 14.60 4.80 -10.09
N GLY A 190 14.61 5.63 -9.04
CA GLY A 190 13.60 5.61 -7.98
C GLY A 190 12.50 6.63 -8.25
N SER A 191 11.23 6.25 -8.07
CA SER A 191 10.11 7.20 -8.14
C SER A 191 10.21 8.23 -7.00
N VAL A 192 9.97 9.50 -7.30
CA VAL A 192 9.82 10.56 -6.29
C VAL A 192 8.34 10.86 -6.12
N MET A 193 7.83 10.73 -4.90
CA MET A 193 6.47 11.07 -4.53
C MET A 193 6.44 12.43 -3.84
N LYS A 194 5.25 12.99 -3.63
CA LYS A 194 5.04 14.10 -2.69
C LYS A 194 4.25 13.61 -1.49
N SER A 195 4.54 14.13 -0.30
CA SER A 195 3.79 13.81 0.91
C SER A 195 2.97 15.00 1.41
N CYS A 196 1.78 14.71 1.93
CA CYS A 196 0.87 15.66 2.56
C CYS A 196 0.39 15.11 3.93
N PRO A 197 0.22 15.96 4.96
CA PRO A 197 -0.44 15.55 6.21
C PRO A 197 -1.88 15.10 5.95
N ALA A 198 -2.39 14.13 6.75
CA ALA A 198 -3.71 13.51 6.56
C ALA A 198 -4.95 14.42 6.77
N GLU A 199 -4.77 15.74 6.96
CA GLU A 199 -5.86 16.69 7.10
C GLU A 199 -5.94 17.67 5.92
N SER A 200 -6.79 17.33 4.93
CA SER A 200 -7.72 18.23 4.22
C SER A 200 -8.25 17.58 2.94
N SER A 201 -9.58 17.60 2.77
CA SER A 201 -10.30 17.10 1.60
C SER A 201 -10.02 17.96 0.35
N PRO A 202 -9.77 17.40 -0.84
CA PRO A 202 -9.66 18.21 -2.05
C PRO A 202 -11.05 18.48 -2.62
N THR A 203 -11.50 19.74 -2.56
CA THR A 203 -12.63 20.25 -3.33
C THR A 203 -12.14 21.02 -4.57
N SER A 204 -12.83 20.78 -5.68
CA SER A 204 -12.85 21.49 -6.97
C SER A 204 -11.80 21.12 -8.05
N ARG A 205 -12.35 20.91 -9.26
CA ARG A 205 -11.73 20.44 -10.52
C ARG A 205 -11.38 21.62 -11.43
N HIS A 206 -10.46 21.40 -12.39
CA HIS A 206 -10.62 21.86 -13.79
C HIS A 206 -9.94 20.86 -14.77
N PRO A 207 -10.49 20.66 -15.99
CA PRO A 207 -10.00 19.63 -16.93
C PRO A 207 -9.12 20.21 -18.05
N GLY A 208 -8.14 19.44 -18.53
CA GLY A 208 -7.45 19.74 -19.78
C GLY A 208 -6.28 18.82 -20.13
N ALA A 209 -6.34 18.29 -21.37
CA ALA A 209 -5.30 17.71 -22.22
C ALA A 209 -4.93 16.21 -22.11
N SER A 210 -5.15 15.57 -23.26
CA SER A 210 -4.91 14.18 -23.65
C SER A 210 -3.44 13.89 -23.97
N THR A 211 -2.93 12.69 -23.70
CA THR A 211 -2.01 11.98 -24.62
C THR A 211 -1.83 10.48 -24.28
N SER A 212 -1.99 9.67 -25.34
CA SER A 212 -1.47 8.31 -25.66
C SER A 212 -1.07 7.32 -24.56
N CYS A 213 -1.77 6.17 -24.56
CA CYS A 213 -1.36 4.92 -23.93
C CYS A 213 -0.11 4.32 -24.60
N VAL A 214 0.87 3.94 -23.79
CA VAL A 214 1.89 2.95 -24.17
C VAL A 214 1.66 1.73 -23.27
N THR A 215 1.24 0.63 -23.87
CA THR A 215 1.18 -0.69 -23.25
C THR A 215 2.58 -1.28 -23.23
N SER A 216 3.18 -1.43 -22.04
CA SER A 216 4.30 -2.35 -21.82
C SER A 216 3.77 -3.62 -21.15
N GLN A 217 3.66 -4.69 -21.93
CA GLN A 217 3.66 -6.05 -21.42
C GLN A 217 5.01 -6.33 -20.77
N SER A 218 5.03 -6.88 -19.55
CA SER A 218 6.05 -7.86 -19.16
C SER A 218 5.60 -8.65 -17.93
N SER A 219 5.30 -9.92 -18.20
CA SER A 219 5.68 -11.10 -17.41
C SER A 219 5.36 -11.12 -15.92
N ALA A 220 4.29 -11.84 -15.59
CA ALA A 220 4.14 -12.53 -14.32
C ALA A 220 5.32 -13.50 -14.10
N GLY A 221 5.80 -13.61 -12.86
CA GLY A 221 6.74 -14.67 -12.47
C GLY A 221 7.58 -14.32 -11.24
N SER A 222 7.08 -14.71 -10.06
CA SER A 222 7.87 -15.06 -8.87
C SER A 222 8.89 -14.04 -8.34
N LEU A 223 8.44 -13.13 -7.47
CA LEU A 223 9.31 -12.63 -6.38
C LEU A 223 9.26 -13.64 -5.23
N LEU A 224 9.96 -14.75 -5.46
CA LEU A 224 10.27 -15.81 -4.51
C LEU A 224 11.71 -15.61 -4.07
N GLN A 225 11.93 -15.35 -2.78
CA GLN A 225 13.07 -15.72 -1.90
C GLN A 225 13.12 -14.70 -0.74
N PHE A 226 13.55 -14.97 0.48
CA PHE A 226 13.54 -16.12 1.39
C PHE A 226 13.83 -15.48 2.76
N TRP A 227 13.18 -15.91 3.84
CA TRP A 227 13.38 -15.31 5.15
C TRP A 227 14.78 -15.62 5.70
N SER A 228 15.46 -14.59 6.21
CA SER A 228 16.44 -14.74 7.28
C SER A 228 15.96 -13.88 8.46
N THR A 229 15.58 -14.55 9.56
CA THR A 229 15.26 -13.98 10.88
C THR A 229 13.99 -13.12 11.02
N CYS A 230 12.81 -13.76 10.97
CA CYS A 230 12.06 -13.95 12.22
C CYS A 230 12.10 -15.46 12.57
#